data_AF-A0ABD3FRN1-F1
#
_entry.id   AF-A0ABD3FRN1-F1
#
_cell.length_a   1.000
_cell.length_b   1.000
_cell.length_c   1.000
_cell.angle_alpha   90.00
_cell.angle_beta   90.00
_cell.angle_gamma   90.00
#
_symmetry.space_group_name_H-M   'P 1'
#
loop_
_entity.id
_entity.type
_entity.pdbx_description
1 polymer ?
#
loop_
_entity_poly.entity_id
_entity_poly.type
_entity_poly.pdbx_seq_one_letter_code
_entity_poly.pdbx_strand_id
1 'polypeptide(L)' 'MDPPCVQYANASERPSNGQWNLRGKRFVEGATLPNWGVVIAANVGERDVNNFVRTLVDMAGKCGLTIEDSRLHTIHMD' A
#
# COMPACT_ATOMS: atom_id res chain seq x y z
N MET A 1 -0.48 30.88 12.79
CA MET A 1 -0.10 29.61 13.44
C MET A 1 0.65 28.79 12.41
N ASP A 2 1.82 28.27 12.75
CA ASP A 2 2.53 27.34 11.87
C ASP A 2 1.81 25.98 11.86
N PRO A 3 1.75 25.26 10.72
CA PRO A 3 1.07 23.98 10.65
C PRO A 3 1.80 22.95 11.53
N PRO A 4 1.11 22.06 12.24
CA PRO A 4 1.75 21.02 13.04
C PRO A 4 2.57 20.07 12.16
N CYS A 5 3.59 19.44 12.75
CA CYS A 5 4.32 18.37 12.07
C CYS A 5 3.46 17.10 11.98
N VAL A 6 3.59 16.38 10.87
CA VAL A 6 3.03 15.04 10.67
C VAL A 6 4.09 14.02 11.08
N GLN A 7 3.73 13.14 12.02
CA GLN A 7 4.62 12.12 12.55
C GLN A 7 4.48 10.80 11.78
N TYR A 8 5.61 10.15 11.54
CA TYR A 8 5.75 8.83 10.92
C TYR A 8 6.65 7.96 11.80
N ALA A 9 6.68 6.65 11.57
CA ALA A 9 7.56 5.76 12.34
C ALA A 9 9.06 6.09 12.14
N ASN A 10 9.42 6.62 10.96
CA ASN A 10 10.82 6.86 10.57
C ASN A 10 11.15 8.33 10.27
N ALA A 11 10.18 9.25 10.39
CA ALA A 11 10.37 10.65 10.02
C ALA A 11 9.32 11.55 10.69
N SER A 12 9.55 12.87 10.62
CA SER A 12 8.55 13.91 10.90
C SER A 12 8.65 14.95 9.79
N GLU A 13 7.51 15.40 9.25
CA GLU A 13 7.47 16.40 8.18
C GLU A 13 6.52 17.54 8.55
N ARG A 14 6.94 18.79 8.32
CA ARG A 14 6.03 19.92 8.38
C ARG A 14 5.38 20.11 7.01
N PRO A 15 4.04 20.16 6.91
CA PRO A 15 3.37 20.41 5.65
C PRO A 15 3.80 21.71 4.98
N SER A 16 3.96 21.67 3.65
CA SER A 16 4.17 22.85 2.82
C SER A 16 2.86 23.24 2.15
N ASN A 17 2.36 24.45 2.38
CA ASN A 17 1.04 24.91 1.89
C ASN A 17 -0.11 23.95 2.23
N GLY A 18 -0.05 23.32 3.40
CA GLY A 18 -1.03 22.31 3.82
C GLY A 18 -0.93 20.97 3.08
N GLN A 19 0.15 20.71 2.36
CA GLN A 19 0.38 19.47 1.62
C GLN A 19 1.57 18.68 2.20
N TRP A 20 1.44 17.36 2.16
CA TRP A 20 2.46 16.39 2.55
C TRP A 20 2.18 15.06 1.81
N ASN A 21 3.11 14.11 1.85
CA ASN A 21 2.92 12.79 1.27
C ASN A 21 3.70 11.68 2.02
N LEU A 22 3.48 10.42 1.63
CA LEU A 22 4.10 9.25 2.24
C LEU A 22 5.42 8.81 1.60
N ARG A 23 5.98 9.57 0.65
CA ARG A 23 7.19 9.15 -0.06
C ARG A 23 8.35 9.02 0.93
N GLY A 24 8.90 7.81 1.04
CA GLY A 24 10.00 7.47 1.95
C GLY A 24 9.60 7.37 3.42
N LYS A 25 8.30 7.33 3.73
CA LYS A 25 7.77 7.34 5.10
C LYS A 25 6.99 6.08 5.41
N ARG A 26 6.98 5.69 6.69
CA ARG A 26 6.26 4.53 7.19
C ARG A 26 5.16 4.93 8.16
N PHE A 27 4.06 4.18 8.17
CA PHE A 27 3.01 4.33 9.19
C PHE A 27 3.63 4.23 10.58
N VAL A 28 3.15 5.05 11.52
CA VAL A 28 3.58 5.04 12.93
C VAL A 28 3.36 3.65 13.53
N GLU A 29 2.19 3.08 13.26
CA GLU A 29 1.84 1.71 13.57
C GLU A 29 1.50 1.00 12.26
N GLY A 30 2.39 0.12 11.82
CA GLY A 30 2.15 -0.76 10.69
C GLY A 30 1.11 -1.84 11.02
N ALA A 31 0.55 -2.45 9.99
CA ALA A 31 -0.39 -3.57 10.13
C ALA A 31 0.05 -4.75 9.27
N THR A 32 -0.37 -5.94 9.69
CA THR A 32 -0.24 -7.17 8.91
C THR A 32 -1.61 -7.59 8.39
N LEU A 33 -1.70 -7.92 7.11
CA LEU A 33 -2.87 -8.47 6.45
C LEU A 33 -2.59 -9.96 6.16
N PRO A 34 -2.96 -10.86 7.10
CA PRO A 34 -2.69 -12.29 6.94
C PRO A 34 -3.65 -12.98 5.96
N ASN A 35 -4.88 -12.45 5.82
CA ASN A 35 -5.92 -12.99 4.96
C ASN A 35 -6.44 -11.89 4.04
N TRP A 36 -6.28 -12.07 2.73
CA TRP A 36 -6.71 -11.11 1.73
C TRP A 36 -6.94 -11.80 0.38
N GLY A 37 -7.57 -11.09 -0.55
CA GLY A 37 -7.81 -11.57 -1.90
C GLY A 37 -8.18 -10.43 -2.84
N VAL A 38 -8.10 -10.68 -4.14
CA VAL A 38 -8.45 -9.72 -5.19
C VAL A 38 -9.57 -10.29 -6.05
N VAL A 39 -10.65 -9.53 -6.21
CA VAL A 39 -11.77 -9.86 -7.09
C VAL A 39 -11.67 -9.00 -8.34
N ILE A 40 -11.68 -9.62 -9.51
CA ILE A 40 -11.49 -8.95 -10.80
C ILE A 40 -12.83 -8.89 -11.52
N ALA A 41 -13.44 -7.70 -11.57
CA ALA A 41 -14.73 -7.47 -12.25
C ALA A 41 -14.56 -6.80 -13.62
N ALA A 42 -13.40 -6.98 -14.27
CA ALA A 42 -13.04 -6.35 -15.53
C ALA A 42 -12.40 -7.36 -16.48
N ASN A 43 -12.55 -7.13 -17.79
CA ASN A 43 -11.84 -7.91 -18.81
C ASN A 43 -10.39 -7.44 -18.93
N VAL A 44 -9.55 -7.89 -18.01
CA VAL A 44 -8.12 -7.58 -17.93
C VAL A 44 -7.28 -8.86 -17.97
N GLY A 45 -6.10 -8.77 -18.57
CA GLY A 45 -5.20 -9.92 -18.65
C GLY A 45 -4.62 -10.28 -17.28
N GLU A 46 -4.44 -11.58 -17.04
CA GLU A 46 -3.85 -12.10 -15.80
C GLU A 46 -2.46 -11.49 -15.50
N ARG A 47 -1.69 -11.18 -16.55
CA ARG A 47 -0.38 -10.52 -16.44
C ARG A 47 -0.49 -9.15 -15.77
N ASP A 48 -1.49 -8.35 -16.13
CA ASP A 48 -1.66 -7.00 -15.60
C ASP A 48 -2.11 -7.04 -14.15
N VAL A 49 -2.99 -7.98 -13.81
CA VAL A 49 -3.39 -8.25 -12.43
C VAL A 49 -2.19 -8.67 -11.59
N ASN A 50 -1.37 -9.62 -12.08
CA ASN A 50 -0.18 -10.06 -11.38
C ASN A 50 0.83 -8.92 -11.16
N ASN A 51 1.01 -8.04 -12.14
CA ASN A 51 1.87 -6.85 -12.00
C ASN A 51 1.32 -5.86 -10.97
N PHE A 52 0.01 -5.62 -10.99
CA PHE A 52 -0.66 -4.77 -10.01
C PHE A 52 -0.47 -5.29 -8.58
N VAL A 53 -0.74 -6.57 -8.35
CA VAL A 53 -0.60 -7.23 -7.04
C VAL A 53 0.83 -7.13 -6.52
N ARG A 54 1.82 -7.42 -7.36
CA ARG A 54 3.24 -7.30 -6.99
C ARG A 54 3.59 -5.87 -6.58
N THR A 55 3.11 -4.89 -7.34
CA THR A 55 3.34 -3.46 -7.05
C THR A 55 2.65 -3.05 -5.74
N LEU A 56 1.43 -3.53 -5.50
CA LEU A 56 0.68 -3.27 -4.28
C LEU A 56 1.43 -3.80 -3.05
N VAL A 57 1.89 -5.06 -3.09
CA VAL A 57 2.63 -5.68 -1.98
C VAL A 57 3.95 -4.96 -1.72
N ASP A 58 4.69 -4.59 -2.77
CA ASP A 58 5.94 -3.83 -2.63
C ASP A 58 5.72 -2.44 -2.01
N MET A 59 4.69 -1.72 -2.47
CA MET A 59 4.34 -0.40 -1.91
C MET A 59 3.85 -0.49 -0.47
N ALA A 60 3.06 -1.52 -0.13
CA ALA A 60 2.65 -1.81 1.24
C ALA A 60 3.87 -1.99 2.15
N GLY A 61 4.84 -2.83 1.74
CA GLY A 61 6.09 -3.05 2.46
C GLY A 61 6.91 -1.77 2.67
N LYS A 62 7.02 -0.92 1.64
CA LYS A 62 7.73 0.37 1.73
C LYS A 62 7.11 1.32 2.76
N CYS A 63 5.79 1.27 2.94
CA CYS A 63 5.05 2.06 3.92
C CYS A 63 4.98 1.41 5.31
N GLY A 64 5.55 0.22 5.51
CA GLY A 64 5.54 -0.48 6.80
C GLY A 64 4.31 -1.37 7.03
N LEU A 65 3.60 -1.76 5.97
CA LEU A 65 2.56 -2.79 6.01
C LEU A 65 3.12 -4.12 5.55
N THR A 66 2.61 -5.22 6.10
CA THR A 66 2.93 -6.57 5.66
C THR A 66 1.68 -7.22 5.06
N ILE A 67 1.73 -7.58 3.79
CA ILE A 67 0.70 -8.39 3.14
C ILE A 67 1.28 -9.79 3.00
N GLU A 68 0.73 -10.73 3.76
CA GLU A 68 1.20 -12.12 3.76
C GLU A 68 0.59 -12.89 2.58
N ASP A 69 1.17 -14.04 2.26
CA ASP A 69 0.75 -14.89 1.13
C ASP A 69 0.51 -14.11 -0.18
N SER A 70 1.60 -13.59 -0.75
CA SER A 70 1.55 -12.84 -2.00
C SER A 70 1.30 -13.71 -3.24
N ARG A 71 1.02 -15.00 -3.06
CA ARG A 71 0.63 -15.90 -4.15
C ARG A 71 -0.85 -15.63 -4.47
N LEU A 72 -1.09 -15.02 -5.62
CA LEU A 72 -2.45 -14.75 -6.05
C LEU A 72 -3.14 -16.06 -6.42
N HIS A 73 -4.26 -16.35 -5.77
CA HIS A 73 -5.21 -17.35 -6.23
C HIS A 73 -6.26 -16.65 -7.10
N THR A 74 -6.04 -16.62 -8.41
CA THR A 74 -6.99 -16.02 -9.36
C THR A 74 -8.18 -16.97 -9.56
N ILE A 75 -9.37 -16.51 -9.22
CA ILE A 75 -10.62 -17.20 -9.57
C ILE A 75 -11.30 -16.36 -10.65
N HIS A 76 -11.32 -16.87 -11.88
CA HIS A 76 -12.15 -16.30 -12.95
C HIS A 76 -13.59 -16.77 -12.72
N MET A 77 -14.51 -15.82 -12.61
CA MET A 77 -15.94 -16.12 -12.74
C MET A 77 -16.30 -15.95 -14.22
N ASP A 78 -16.58 -17.07 -14.88
CA ASP A 78 -17.05 -17.15 -16.26
C ASP A 78 -18.52 -16.71 -16.39
#